data_AF-A3YZQ1-F1
#
_entry.id   AF-A3YZQ1-F1
#
_cell.length_a   1.000
_cell.length_b   1.000
_cell.length_c   1.000
_cell.angle_alpha   90.00
_cell.angle_beta   90.00
_cell.angle_gamma   90.00
#
_symmetry.space_group_name_H-M   'P 1'
#
loop_
_entity.id
_entity.type
_entity.pdbx_description
1 polymer ?
#
loop_
_entity_poly.entity_id
_entity_poly.type
_entity_poly.pdbx_seq_one_letter_code
_entity_poly.pdbx_strand_id
1 'polypeptide(L)'
;MALQPAAGARDLHPRQVDRNRQLCQRLAAVYRLWGYQEVAPPMVERLDTLEAGGGIAEREVARLTAEEPLGLRPELTASIARAACTRLADRPRPLRLWAEGSIFRTFTGDSGGQRLSERLQSGVELLGVSSAAADAELMALLLACSETLGLQASHQTQAAGGPPRRALRPARRPARRPSLQRAPGSLGLRSFGDRPPALVPGPDRSAAGADAPARGTGGGAHRAAPSSR
;
A
#
# COMPACT_ATOMS: atom_id res chain seq x y z
N MET A 1 32.33 -11.71 -20.72
CA MET A 1 31.02 -11.08 -20.43
C MET A 1 30.44 -11.77 -19.22
N ALA A 2 30.08 -11.05 -18.16
CA ALA A 2 29.57 -11.66 -16.94
C ALA A 2 28.17 -12.26 -17.21
N LEU A 3 28.01 -13.56 -16.99
CA LEU A 3 26.73 -14.29 -17.11
C LEU A 3 25.94 -14.28 -15.79
N GLN A 4 26.27 -13.39 -14.86
CA GLN A 4 25.72 -13.34 -13.52
C GLN A 4 24.98 -12.03 -13.30
N PRO A 5 23.84 -12.03 -12.58
CA PRO A 5 23.16 -10.81 -12.15
C PRO A 5 24.06 -9.91 -11.30
N ALA A 6 23.67 -8.64 -11.17
CA ALA A 6 24.31 -7.70 -10.24
C ALA A 6 24.34 -8.26 -8.81
N ALA A 7 25.37 -7.92 -8.04
CA ALA A 7 25.53 -8.45 -6.68
C ALA A 7 24.32 -8.11 -5.79
N GLY A 8 23.62 -9.15 -5.31
CA GLY A 8 22.40 -9.03 -4.50
C GLY A 8 21.09 -9.20 -5.27
N ALA A 9 21.11 -9.01 -6.59
CA ALA A 9 20.00 -9.34 -7.48
C ALA A 9 20.00 -10.84 -7.80
N ARG A 10 18.85 -11.38 -8.19
CA ARG A 10 18.70 -12.79 -8.53
C ARG A 10 17.62 -13.00 -9.58
N ASP A 11 17.87 -13.95 -10.48
CA ASP A 11 16.82 -14.46 -11.36
C ASP A 11 15.84 -15.33 -10.55
N LEU A 12 14.56 -15.28 -10.94
CA LEU A 12 13.53 -16.16 -10.40
C LEU A 12 13.25 -17.28 -11.41
N HIS A 13 13.30 -18.52 -10.95
CA HIS A 13 12.87 -19.67 -11.76
C HIS A 13 11.35 -19.58 -12.05
N PRO A 14 10.83 -20.08 -13.19
CA PRO A 14 9.42 -19.99 -13.55
C PRO A 14 8.41 -20.32 -12.44
N ARG A 15 8.66 -21.37 -11.65
CA ARG A 15 7.82 -21.74 -10.48
C ARG A 15 7.77 -20.64 -9.40
N GLN A 16 8.86 -19.92 -9.18
CA GLN A 16 8.89 -18.80 -8.24
C GLN A 16 8.10 -17.60 -8.78
N VAL A 17 8.22 -17.33 -10.08
CA VAL A 17 7.45 -16.27 -10.76
C VAL A 17 5.95 -16.56 -10.67
N ASP A 18 5.54 -17.78 -11.00
CA ASP A 18 4.14 -18.21 -10.93
C ASP A 18 3.59 -18.11 -9.50
N ARG A 19 4.34 -18.61 -8.50
CA ARG A 19 3.97 -18.48 -7.10
C ARG A 19 3.81 -17.02 -6.68
N ASN A 20 4.73 -16.13 -7.07
CA ASN A 20 4.63 -14.71 -6.75
C ASN A 20 3.36 -14.10 -7.34
N ARG A 21 3.06 -14.38 -8.61
CA ARG A 21 1.83 -13.91 -9.27
C ARG A 21 0.57 -14.40 -8.56
N GLN A 22 0.52 -15.67 -8.17
CA GLN A 22 -0.64 -16.22 -7.45
C GLN A 22 -0.84 -15.56 -6.08
N LEU A 23 0.24 -15.29 -5.33
CA LEU A 23 0.17 -14.60 -4.04
C LEU A 23 -0.34 -13.16 -4.23
N CYS A 24 0.23 -12.43 -5.18
CA CYS A 24 -0.18 -11.09 -5.58
C CYS A 24 -1.66 -11.03 -5.97
N GLN A 25 -2.14 -11.93 -6.82
CA GLN A 25 -3.54 -11.99 -7.23
C GLN A 25 -4.50 -12.25 -6.06
N ARG A 26 -4.11 -13.13 -5.12
CA ARG A 26 -4.91 -13.39 -3.90
C ARG A 26 -4.98 -12.16 -3.01
N LEU A 27 -3.86 -11.46 -2.81
CA LEU A 27 -3.82 -10.21 -2.05
C LEU A 27 -4.67 -9.12 -2.72
N ALA A 28 -4.49 -8.90 -4.01
CA ALA A 28 -5.24 -7.93 -4.81
C ALA A 28 -6.75 -8.19 -4.75
N ALA A 29 -7.19 -9.45 -4.72
CA ALA A 29 -8.61 -9.78 -4.54
C ALA A 29 -9.14 -9.32 -3.18
N VAL A 30 -8.38 -9.53 -2.09
CA VAL A 30 -8.76 -9.04 -0.76
C VAL A 30 -8.79 -7.51 -0.73
N TYR A 31 -7.77 -6.83 -1.25
CA TYR A 31 -7.73 -5.35 -1.28
C TYR A 31 -8.95 -4.76 -1.98
N ARG A 32 -9.33 -5.32 -3.14
CA ARG A 32 -10.52 -4.90 -3.89
C ARG A 32 -11.81 -5.11 -3.10
N LEU A 33 -11.95 -6.23 -2.38
CA LEU A 33 -13.12 -6.49 -1.53
C LEU A 33 -13.26 -5.47 -0.40
N TRP A 34 -12.14 -4.89 0.06
CA TRP A 34 -12.11 -3.85 1.09
C TRP A 34 -12.19 -2.42 0.52
N GLY A 35 -12.41 -2.27 -0.79
CA GLY A 35 -12.57 -0.97 -1.44
C GLY A 35 -11.27 -0.24 -1.72
N TYR A 36 -10.12 -0.91 -1.64
CA TYR A 36 -8.83 -0.33 -2.01
C TYR A 36 -8.68 -0.34 -3.54
N GLN A 37 -8.20 0.78 -4.08
CA GLN A 37 -7.98 0.98 -5.51
C GLN A 37 -6.50 0.85 -5.87
N GLU A 38 -6.22 0.18 -6.99
CA GLU A 38 -4.85 -0.03 -7.44
C GLU A 38 -4.23 1.28 -7.95
N VAL A 39 -2.98 1.52 -7.60
CA VAL A 39 -2.13 2.56 -8.18
C VAL A 39 -0.78 1.97 -8.57
N ALA A 40 -0.18 2.51 -9.64
CA ALA A 40 1.12 2.08 -10.12
C ALA A 40 2.08 3.28 -10.24
N PRO A 41 2.63 3.80 -9.13
CA PRO A 41 3.69 4.80 -9.18
C PRO A 41 4.95 4.25 -9.90
N PRO A 42 5.78 5.12 -10.48
CA PRO A 42 7.06 4.73 -11.07
C PRO A 42 7.99 4.01 -10.09
N MET A 43 8.95 3.24 -10.62
CA MET A 43 10.03 2.64 -9.82
C MET A 43 11.18 3.62 -9.59
N VAL A 44 11.35 4.60 -10.48
CA VAL A 44 12.35 5.67 -10.39
C VAL A 44 11.66 6.92 -9.86
N GLU A 45 12.20 7.50 -8.81
CA GLU A 45 11.65 8.69 -8.14
C GLU A 45 12.78 9.69 -7.86
N ARG A 46 12.41 10.96 -7.61
CA ARG A 46 13.34 11.97 -7.11
C ARG A 46 13.80 11.60 -5.70
N LEU A 47 15.08 11.81 -5.39
CA LEU A 47 15.62 11.48 -4.07
C LEU A 47 14.87 12.20 -2.94
N ASP A 48 14.51 13.47 -3.12
CA ASP A 48 13.68 14.20 -2.15
C ASP A 48 12.35 13.50 -1.85
N THR A 49 11.75 12.83 -2.83
CA THR A 49 10.51 12.05 -2.61
C THR A 49 10.78 10.83 -1.74
N LEU A 50 11.87 10.11 -2.02
CA LEU A 50 12.24 8.90 -1.29
C LEU A 50 12.68 9.19 0.16
N GLU A 51 13.29 10.36 0.38
CA GLU A 51 13.82 10.78 1.68
C GLU A 51 12.77 11.51 2.55
N ALA A 52 11.70 12.06 1.95
CA ALA A 52 10.66 12.82 2.66
C ALA A 52 9.94 12.03 3.77
N GLY A 53 9.86 10.70 3.66
CA GLY A 53 9.15 9.85 4.63
C GLY A 53 9.94 9.49 5.89
N GLY A 54 11.25 9.77 5.94
CA GLY A 54 12.12 9.51 7.11
C GLY A 54 12.30 8.04 7.53
N GLY A 55 11.59 7.10 6.89
CA GLY A 55 11.61 5.67 7.24
C GLY A 55 12.71 4.85 6.58
N ILE A 56 13.44 5.43 5.61
CA ILE A 56 14.52 4.76 4.88
C ILE A 56 15.80 5.58 5.04
N ALA A 57 16.87 4.92 5.46
CA ALA A 57 18.17 5.56 5.54
C ALA A 57 18.71 5.84 4.14
N GLU A 58 19.30 7.01 3.94
CA GLU A 58 19.85 7.47 2.66
C GLU A 58 20.74 6.42 1.96
N ARG A 59 21.58 5.74 2.74
CA ARG A 59 22.47 4.66 2.28
C ARG A 59 21.76 3.43 1.71
N GLU A 60 20.47 3.27 1.96
CA GLU A 60 19.66 2.16 1.50
C GLU A 60 18.99 2.44 0.14
N VAL A 61 19.03 3.68 -0.33
CA VAL A 61 18.49 4.08 -1.63
C VAL A 61 19.53 3.80 -2.72
N ALA A 62 19.10 3.11 -3.78
CA ALA A 62 19.94 2.91 -4.96
C ALA A 62 19.86 4.14 -5.86
N ARG A 63 20.90 4.98 -5.81
CA ARG A 63 21.01 6.21 -6.60
C ARG A 63 21.33 5.90 -8.06
N LEU A 64 20.71 6.64 -8.97
CA LEU A 64 20.97 6.55 -10.40
C LEU A 64 21.93 7.67 -10.82
N THR A 65 22.84 7.37 -11.73
CA THR A 65 23.68 8.39 -12.35
C THR A 65 22.86 9.11 -13.42
N ALA A 66 22.38 10.30 -13.11
CA ALA A 66 21.61 11.18 -13.99
C ALA A 66 21.94 12.64 -13.66
N GLU A 67 21.53 13.59 -14.51
CA GLU A 67 21.66 15.02 -14.23
C GLU A 67 20.82 15.44 -13.01
N GLU A 68 19.65 14.82 -12.86
CA GLU A 68 18.78 15.02 -11.70
C GLU A 68 19.09 14.00 -10.59
N PRO A 69 18.86 14.36 -9.30
CA PRO A 69 18.98 13.44 -8.19
C PRO A 69 17.85 12.42 -8.20
N LEU A 70 18.08 11.29 -8.88
CA LEU A 70 17.13 10.18 -9.02
C LEU A 70 17.59 8.93 -8.28
N GLY A 71 16.63 8.12 -7.85
CA GLY A 71 16.88 6.83 -7.23
C GLY A 71 15.78 5.81 -7.53
N LEU A 72 16.10 4.54 -7.33
CA LEU A 72 15.11 3.47 -7.32
C LEU A 72 14.40 3.44 -5.96
N ARG A 73 13.08 3.26 -5.99
CA ARG A 73 12.26 3.23 -4.78
C ARG A 73 12.66 2.06 -3.85
N PRO A 74 12.94 2.33 -2.56
CA PRO A 74 13.27 1.29 -1.58
C PRO A 74 12.03 0.63 -0.96
N GLU A 75 10.87 1.27 -1.11
CA GLU A 75 9.56 0.86 -0.62
C GLU A 75 8.45 1.57 -1.47
N LEU A 76 7.16 1.32 -1.23
CA LEU A 76 6.05 1.81 -2.07
C LEU A 76 5.34 3.07 -1.52
N THR A 77 5.27 3.22 -0.20
CA THR A 77 4.58 4.26 0.57
C THR A 77 4.95 5.67 0.10
N ALA A 78 6.23 6.04 0.01
CA ALA A 78 6.62 7.39 -0.43
C ALA A 78 6.14 7.69 -1.86
N SER A 79 6.21 6.70 -2.74
CA SER A 79 5.75 6.83 -4.14
C SER A 79 4.22 6.97 -4.22
N ILE A 80 3.49 6.21 -3.40
CA ILE A 80 2.03 6.30 -3.29
C ILE A 80 1.62 7.64 -2.68
N ALA A 81 2.28 8.09 -1.61
CA ALA A 81 2.02 9.37 -0.96
C ALA A 81 2.26 10.54 -1.93
N ARG A 82 3.36 10.52 -2.70
CA ARG A 82 3.61 11.51 -3.76
C ARG A 82 2.47 11.52 -4.78
N ALA A 83 2.06 10.35 -5.28
CA ALA A 83 0.95 10.25 -6.23
C ALA A 83 -0.37 10.77 -5.62
N ALA A 84 -0.61 10.49 -4.34
CA ALA A 84 -1.77 10.93 -3.60
C ALA A 84 -1.84 12.46 -3.40
N CYS A 85 -0.69 13.10 -3.20
CA CYS A 85 -0.58 14.55 -3.04
C CYS A 85 -0.54 15.33 -4.36
N THR A 86 -0.26 14.65 -5.48
CA THR A 86 -0.12 15.29 -6.79
C THR A 86 -1.25 14.90 -7.73
N ARG A 87 -1.23 13.66 -8.23
CA ARG A 87 -2.17 13.16 -9.24
C ARG A 87 -3.58 12.90 -8.69
N LEU A 88 -3.69 12.66 -7.39
CA LEU A 88 -4.97 12.37 -6.72
C LEU A 88 -5.30 13.45 -5.67
N ALA A 89 -4.75 14.66 -5.80
CA ALA A 89 -4.95 15.75 -4.85
C ALA A 89 -6.45 16.05 -4.66
N ASP A 90 -7.20 16.13 -5.77
CA ASP A 90 -8.63 16.48 -5.80
C ASP A 90 -9.57 15.33 -5.42
N ARG A 91 -9.03 14.13 -5.12
CA ARG A 91 -9.86 12.99 -4.71
C ARG A 91 -10.25 13.16 -3.23
N PRO A 92 -11.54 12.92 -2.89
CA PRO A 92 -12.00 13.05 -1.51
C PRO A 92 -11.30 12.03 -0.60
N ARG A 93 -11.00 12.45 0.62
CA ARG A 93 -10.37 11.61 1.65
C ARG A 93 -11.43 10.85 2.47
N PRO A 94 -11.10 9.67 3.01
CA PRO A 94 -9.81 8.99 2.91
C PRO A 94 -9.58 8.30 1.56
N LEU A 95 -8.32 8.25 1.10
CA LEU A 95 -7.93 7.38 -0.02
C LEU A 95 -7.55 6.01 0.51
N ARG A 96 -8.12 4.96 -0.11
CA ARG A 96 -7.74 3.56 0.08
C ARG A 96 -7.02 3.09 -1.16
N LEU A 97 -5.69 3.06 -1.13
CA LEU A 97 -4.85 2.74 -2.28
C LEU A 97 -4.07 1.46 -2.03
N TRP A 98 -3.85 0.64 -3.04
CA TRP A 98 -2.93 -0.49 -2.96
C TRP A 98 -2.01 -0.49 -4.17
N ALA A 99 -0.82 -1.07 -4.00
CA ALA A 99 0.12 -1.24 -5.08
C ALA A 99 0.92 -2.52 -4.88
N GLU A 100 1.40 -3.07 -5.99
CA GLU A 100 2.42 -4.09 -6.01
C GLU A 100 3.55 -3.71 -6.97
N GLY A 101 4.76 -4.22 -6.69
CA GLY A 101 5.87 -4.09 -7.62
C GLY A 101 7.23 -4.28 -6.98
N SER A 102 8.27 -4.20 -7.82
CA SER A 102 9.65 -4.28 -7.36
C SER A 102 10.03 -3.06 -6.52
N ILE A 103 10.82 -3.32 -5.48
CA ILE A 103 11.50 -2.35 -4.62
C ILE A 103 12.98 -2.72 -4.55
N PHE A 104 13.82 -1.71 -4.31
CA PHE A 104 15.27 -1.81 -4.44
C PHE A 104 15.97 -1.23 -3.21
N ARG A 105 16.68 -2.07 -2.46
CA ARG A 105 17.44 -1.61 -1.28
C ARG A 105 18.92 -1.95 -1.43
N THR A 106 19.75 -0.94 -1.22
CA THR A 106 21.20 -1.08 -1.14
C THR A 106 21.59 -1.56 0.26
N PHE A 107 22.55 -2.48 0.35
CA PHE A 107 23.14 -2.91 1.61
C PHE A 107 24.61 -3.28 1.44
N THR A 108 25.39 -3.14 2.51
CA THR A 108 26.80 -3.58 2.53
C THR A 108 26.83 -5.06 2.90
N GLY A 109 27.41 -5.90 2.04
CA GLY A 109 27.63 -7.32 2.37
C GLY A 109 28.81 -7.54 3.31
N ASP A 110 28.94 -8.75 3.85
CA ASP A 110 30.00 -9.12 4.81
C ASP A 110 31.43 -8.95 4.26
N SER A 111 31.56 -8.95 2.93
CA SER A 111 32.82 -8.71 2.20
C SER A 111 33.10 -7.21 1.94
N GLY A 112 32.30 -6.30 2.50
CA GLY A 112 32.44 -4.84 2.36
C GLY A 112 31.90 -4.27 1.05
N GLY A 113 31.58 -5.11 0.04
CA GLY A 113 31.00 -4.67 -1.22
C GLY A 113 29.53 -4.24 -1.08
N GLN A 114 29.14 -3.16 -1.76
CA GLN A 114 27.73 -2.78 -1.89
C GLN A 114 26.97 -3.78 -2.75
N ARG A 115 25.76 -4.10 -2.34
CA ARG A 115 24.84 -5.03 -3.00
C ARG A 115 23.47 -4.38 -3.14
N LEU A 116 22.78 -4.74 -4.22
CA LEU A 116 21.44 -4.27 -4.51
C LEU A 116 20.45 -5.42 -4.35
N SER A 117 19.53 -5.31 -3.40
CA SER A 117 18.44 -6.26 -3.21
C SER A 117 17.21 -5.81 -3.97
N GLU A 118 16.78 -6.60 -4.96
CA GLU A 118 15.46 -6.45 -5.59
C GLU A 118 14.45 -7.39 -4.92
N ARG A 119 13.28 -6.85 -4.54
CA ARG A 119 12.19 -7.62 -3.91
C ARG A 119 10.84 -7.18 -4.46
N LEU A 120 9.93 -8.14 -4.61
CA LEU A 120 8.52 -7.86 -4.86
C LEU A 120 7.83 -7.49 -3.55
N GLN A 121 7.13 -6.37 -3.54
CA GLN A 121 6.28 -5.91 -2.43
C GLN A 121 4.85 -5.73 -2.92
N SER A 122 3.89 -6.03 -2.04
CA SER A 122 2.46 -5.75 -2.22
C SER A 122 1.93 -5.20 -0.91
N GLY A 123 1.21 -4.09 -0.96
CA GLY A 123 0.75 -3.40 0.25
C GLY A 123 -0.35 -2.39 -0.02
N VAL A 124 -0.87 -1.81 1.06
CA VAL A 124 -1.96 -0.85 1.04
C VAL A 124 -1.60 0.41 1.80
N GLU A 125 -2.20 1.52 1.44
CA GLU A 125 -2.08 2.83 2.07
C GLU A 125 -3.48 3.42 2.31
N LEU A 126 -3.74 3.80 3.56
CA LEU A 126 -4.96 4.50 3.96
C LEU A 126 -4.60 5.94 4.31
N LEU A 127 -4.93 6.88 3.42
CA LEU A 127 -4.42 8.25 3.47
C LEU A 127 -5.52 9.27 3.76
N GLY A 128 -5.22 10.26 4.60
CA GLY A 128 -6.12 11.37 4.92
C GLY A 128 -7.15 11.06 6.01
N VAL A 129 -6.87 10.07 6.86
CA VAL A 129 -7.63 9.77 8.08
C VAL A 129 -6.67 9.33 9.19
N SER A 130 -6.91 9.80 10.41
CA SER A 130 -6.15 9.42 11.61
C SER A 130 -7.14 9.11 12.73
N SER A 131 -7.61 7.86 12.80
CA SER A 131 -8.56 7.42 13.80
C SER A 131 -8.30 5.96 14.20
N ALA A 132 -8.68 5.57 15.41
CA ALA A 132 -8.57 4.17 15.85
C ALA A 132 -9.35 3.20 14.95
N ALA A 133 -10.41 3.68 14.27
CA ALA A 133 -11.15 2.90 13.29
C ALA A 133 -10.33 2.64 12.02
N ALA A 134 -9.52 3.61 11.57
CA ALA A 134 -8.60 3.44 10.45
C ALA A 134 -7.50 2.41 10.75
N ASP A 135 -6.92 2.47 11.96
CA ASP A 135 -5.94 1.48 12.41
C ASP A 135 -6.56 0.08 12.50
N ALA A 136 -7.78 -0.01 13.04
CA ALA A 136 -8.53 -1.27 13.11
C ALA A 136 -8.85 -1.84 11.72
N GLU A 137 -9.16 -0.99 10.74
CA GLU A 137 -9.36 -1.39 9.33
C GLU A 137 -8.09 -2.04 8.76
N LEU A 138 -6.93 -1.39 8.90
CA LEU A 138 -5.66 -1.92 8.41
C LEU A 138 -5.27 -3.24 9.09
N MET A 139 -5.48 -3.33 10.40
CA MET A 139 -5.21 -4.56 11.16
C MET A 139 -6.15 -5.71 10.74
N ALA A 140 -7.43 -5.43 10.54
CA ALA A 140 -8.39 -6.44 10.10
C ALA A 140 -8.13 -6.87 8.65
N LEU A 141 -7.73 -5.94 7.78
CA LEU A 141 -7.30 -6.24 6.41
C LEU A 141 -6.04 -7.13 6.39
N LEU A 142 -5.05 -6.84 7.24
CA LEU A 142 -3.85 -7.67 7.38
C LEU A 142 -4.20 -9.10 7.82
N LEU A 143 -5.15 -9.26 8.76
CA LEU A 143 -5.63 -10.58 9.18
C LEU A 143 -6.33 -11.31 8.03
N ALA A 144 -7.23 -10.63 7.30
CA ALA A 144 -7.91 -11.21 6.13
C ALA A 144 -6.92 -11.65 5.04
N CYS A 145 -5.87 -10.87 4.79
CA CYS A 145 -4.78 -11.23 3.89
C CYS A 145 -4.02 -12.47 4.40
N SER A 146 -3.70 -12.50 5.69
CA SER A 146 -2.96 -13.61 6.31
C SER A 146 -3.72 -14.93 6.23
N GLU A 147 -5.04 -14.89 6.51
CA GLU A 147 -5.94 -16.02 6.35
C GLU A 147 -6.04 -16.45 4.89
N THR A 148 -6.23 -15.50 3.97
CA THR A 148 -6.32 -15.75 2.53
C THR A 148 -5.05 -16.40 2.00
N LEU A 149 -3.87 -16.05 2.52
CA LEU A 149 -2.58 -16.64 2.14
C LEU A 149 -2.28 -17.98 2.84
N GLY A 150 -3.07 -18.36 3.84
CA GLY A 150 -2.84 -19.58 4.64
C GLY A 150 -1.63 -19.48 5.58
N LEU A 151 -1.29 -18.26 6.03
CA LEU A 151 -0.14 -18.04 6.91
C LEU A 151 -0.37 -18.72 8.27
N GLN A 152 0.49 -19.67 8.59
CA GLN A 152 0.58 -20.34 9.89
C GLN A 152 1.42 -19.55 10.89
N ALA A 153 1.28 -19.86 12.19
CA ALA A 153 2.05 -19.25 13.28
C ALA A 153 3.58 -19.51 13.22
N SER A 154 4.02 -20.44 12.37
CA SER A 154 5.43 -20.68 12.08
C SER A 154 6.04 -19.63 11.14
N HIS A 155 5.22 -18.87 10.40
CA HIS A 155 5.72 -17.77 9.59
C HIS A 155 6.15 -16.61 10.49
N GLN A 156 7.33 -16.07 10.19
CA GLN A 156 7.86 -14.94 10.94
C GLN A 156 7.18 -13.66 10.47
N THR A 157 6.57 -12.94 11.41
CA THR A 157 6.09 -11.58 11.19
C THR A 157 7.18 -10.61 11.65
N GLN A 158 7.56 -9.69 10.78
CA GLN A 158 8.38 -8.54 11.14
C GLN A 158 7.47 -7.32 11.13
N ALA A 159 7.33 -6.66 12.28
CA ALA A 159 6.75 -5.33 12.34
C ALA A 159 7.85 -4.34 12.00
N ALA A 160 7.56 -3.36 11.14
CA ALA A 160 8.49 -2.26 10.90
C ALA A 160 8.78 -1.55 12.24
N GLY A 161 10.03 -1.60 12.71
CA GLY A 161 10.49 -0.90 13.92
C GLY A 161 10.52 -1.69 15.24
N GLY A 162 10.36 -3.01 15.26
CA GLY A 162 10.48 -3.83 16.48
C GLY A 162 11.15 -5.17 16.28
N PRO A 163 11.70 -5.81 17.34
CA PRO A 163 12.27 -7.15 17.23
C PRO A 163 11.20 -8.14 16.72
N PRO A 164 11.58 -9.19 15.97
CA PRO A 164 10.64 -10.14 15.38
C PRO A 164 9.75 -10.72 16.49
N ARG A 165 8.48 -10.32 16.54
CA ARG A 165 7.53 -10.90 17.47
C ARG A 165 7.06 -12.22 16.88
N ARG A 166 7.38 -13.31 17.58
CA ARG A 166 6.77 -14.63 17.36
C ARG A 166 5.26 -14.42 17.21
N ALA A 167 4.70 -14.93 16.10
CA ALA A 167 3.31 -14.75 15.72
C ALA A 167 2.40 -14.71 16.96
N LEU A 168 1.67 -13.60 17.13
CA LEU A 168 0.68 -13.46 18.19
C LEU A 168 -0.25 -14.67 18.05
N ARG A 169 -0.18 -15.59 19.03
CA ARG A 169 -1.16 -16.67 19.14
C ARG A 169 -2.53 -16.01 19.08
N PRO A 170 -3.47 -16.49 18.25
CA PRO A 170 -4.82 -15.96 18.28
C PRO A 170 -5.29 -16.06 19.73
N ALA A 171 -5.78 -14.95 20.28
CA ALA A 171 -6.34 -14.92 21.61
C ALA A 171 -7.33 -16.09 21.70
N ARG A 172 -7.07 -17.03 22.62
CA ARG A 172 -8.00 -18.12 22.87
C ARG A 172 -9.37 -17.48 23.05
N ARG A 173 -10.35 -17.91 22.24
CA ARG A 173 -11.77 -17.59 22.47
C ARG A 173 -12.03 -17.70 23.97
N PRO A 174 -12.58 -16.66 24.63
CA PRO A 174 -12.88 -16.75 26.05
C PRO A 174 -13.73 -18.00 26.28
N ALA A 175 -13.30 -18.83 27.24
CA ALA A 175 -13.99 -20.04 27.62
C ALA A 175 -15.47 -19.72 27.83
N ARG A 176 -16.35 -20.51 27.21
CA ARG A 176 -17.79 -20.44 27.45
C ARG A 176 -18.02 -20.48 28.96
N ARG A 177 -18.63 -19.43 29.50
CA ARG A 177 -19.11 -19.43 30.90
C ARG A 177 -20.08 -20.59 31.11
N PRO A 178 -20.09 -21.22 32.29
CA PRO A 178 -20.94 -22.37 32.57
C PRO A 178 -22.42 -21.98 32.54
N SER A 179 -23.20 -22.96 32.09
CA SER A 179 -24.64 -23.03 31.88
C SER A 179 -25.49 -22.34 32.97
N LEU A 180 -26.24 -21.32 32.57
CA LEU A 180 -27.52 -21.00 33.21
C LEU A 180 -28.59 -21.88 32.59
N GLN A 181 -29.17 -22.76 33.39
CA GLN A 181 -30.37 -23.52 33.05
C GLN A 181 -31.48 -22.59 32.56
N ARG A 182 -32.07 -22.92 31.40
CA ARG A 182 -33.50 -22.68 31.12
C ARG A 182 -34.00 -23.64 30.03
N ALA A 183 -35.26 -24.00 30.21
CA ALA A 183 -36.08 -25.06 29.63
C ALA A 183 -36.22 -25.05 28.08
N PRO A 184 -36.82 -26.09 27.45
CA PRO A 184 -36.68 -26.37 26.03
C PRO A 184 -37.62 -25.51 25.18
N GLY A 185 -37.07 -24.95 24.10
CA GLY A 185 -37.81 -24.27 23.05
C GLY A 185 -36.99 -24.30 21.77
N SER A 186 -37.43 -25.11 20.82
CA SER A 186 -36.87 -25.32 19.49
C SER A 186 -36.92 -24.06 18.65
N LEU A 187 -35.84 -23.71 17.93
CA LEU A 187 -35.87 -23.08 16.60
C LEU A 187 -34.45 -22.81 16.02
N GLY A 188 -34.12 -23.54 14.97
CA GLY A 188 -33.37 -23.09 13.77
C GLY A 188 -32.01 -22.41 13.91
N LEU A 189 -30.94 -23.20 13.82
CA LEU A 189 -29.59 -22.71 13.48
C LEU A 189 -29.57 -22.21 12.02
N ARG A 190 -29.29 -20.92 11.81
CA ARG A 190 -28.72 -20.41 10.54
C ARG A 190 -27.26 -20.05 10.77
N SER A 191 -26.44 -20.54 9.85
CA SER A 191 -24.99 -20.33 9.72
C SER A 191 -24.59 -18.85 9.85
N PHE A 192 -23.63 -18.57 10.73
CA PHE A 192 -22.88 -17.31 10.79
C PHE A 192 -21.61 -17.52 9.95
N GLY A 193 -21.62 -17.04 8.70
CA GLY A 193 -20.47 -17.05 7.80
C GLY A 193 -20.74 -16.11 6.62
N ASP A 194 -19.70 -15.39 6.20
CA ASP A 194 -19.61 -14.60 4.97
C ASP A 194 -20.29 -13.23 4.93
N ARG A 195 -19.94 -12.33 5.86
CA ARG A 195 -19.97 -10.88 5.57
C ARG A 195 -18.68 -10.20 5.99
N PRO A 196 -18.02 -9.44 5.09
CA PRO A 196 -17.02 -8.46 5.53
C PRO A 196 -17.68 -7.47 6.51
N PRO A 197 -16.93 -6.91 7.48
CA PRO A 197 -17.47 -5.90 8.38
C PRO A 197 -18.06 -4.76 7.55
N ALA A 198 -19.21 -4.23 8.00
CA ALA A 198 -19.92 -3.17 7.30
C ALA A 198 -18.96 -1.99 7.03
N LEU A 199 -18.80 -1.66 5.75
CA LEU A 199 -18.11 -0.47 5.30
C LEU A 199 -18.70 0.72 6.07
N VAL A 200 -17.87 1.48 6.78
CA VAL A 200 -18.33 2.73 7.43
C VAL A 200 -18.87 3.62 6.31
N PRO A 201 -20.16 4.00 6.32
CA PRO A 201 -20.74 4.81 5.26
C PRO A 201 -20.04 6.17 5.22
N GLY A 202 -19.55 6.55 4.03
CA GLY A 202 -19.09 7.92 3.77
C GLY A 202 -20.26 8.89 3.81
N PRO A 203 -20.02 10.20 4.04
CA PRO A 203 -21.08 11.19 4.19
C PRO A 203 -21.94 11.29 2.92
N ASP A 204 -23.24 11.44 3.16
CA ASP A 204 -24.34 11.50 2.19
C ASP A 204 -24.06 12.47 1.02
N ARG A 205 -24.17 11.97 -0.21
CA ARG A 205 -24.23 12.80 -1.42
C ARG A 205 -25.69 13.14 -1.71
N SER A 206 -26.19 14.19 -1.07
CA SER A 206 -27.50 14.77 -1.40
C SER A 206 -27.50 16.26 -1.07
N ALA A 207 -26.95 17.08 -1.97
CA ALA A 207 -27.40 18.43 -2.34
C ALA A 207 -26.26 19.22 -3.02
N ALA A 208 -26.28 19.27 -4.35
CA ALA A 208 -25.79 20.40 -5.14
C ALA A 208 -26.21 20.17 -6.60
N GLY A 209 -27.50 20.37 -6.86
CA GLY A 209 -28.00 20.64 -8.20
C GLY A 209 -27.62 22.07 -8.60
N ALA A 210 -27.30 22.21 -9.89
CA ALA A 210 -27.50 23.37 -10.76
C ALA A 210 -27.40 24.77 -10.13
N ASP A 211 -26.38 25.54 -10.53
CA ASP A 211 -26.64 26.60 -11.52
C ASP A 211 -25.33 27.12 -12.13
N ALA A 212 -25.33 27.27 -13.45
CA ALA A 212 -24.38 28.11 -14.16
C ALA A 212 -24.97 29.53 -14.21
N PRO A 213 -24.14 30.56 -14.44
CA PRO A 213 -24.33 31.19 -15.74
C PRO A 213 -23.03 31.60 -16.44
N ALA A 214 -23.10 31.49 -17.77
CA ALA A 214 -22.21 32.14 -18.71
C ALA A 214 -22.41 33.67 -18.74
N ARG A 215 -21.31 34.41 -18.92
CA ARG A 215 -21.14 35.76 -19.51
C ARG A 215 -19.66 36.12 -19.32
N GLY A 216 -18.91 36.70 -20.24
CA GLY A 216 -19.16 37.25 -21.56
C GLY A 216 -17.86 37.94 -22.02
N THR A 217 -17.63 37.85 -23.32
CA THR A 217 -16.76 38.65 -24.19
C THR A 217 -16.19 39.98 -23.66
N GLY A 218 -14.90 40.21 -23.93
CA GLY A 218 -14.28 41.55 -23.92
C GLY A 218 -12.89 41.52 -24.57
N GLY A 219 -12.83 41.84 -25.87
CA GLY A 219 -11.59 41.93 -26.63
C GLY A 219 -10.76 43.18 -26.33
N GLY A 220 -9.49 43.14 -26.71
CA GLY A 220 -8.58 44.29 -26.71
C GLY A 220 -7.23 43.92 -27.32
N ALA A 221 -7.06 44.26 -28.60
CA ALA A 221 -5.84 44.08 -29.38
C ALA A 221 -4.80 45.19 -29.12
N HIS A 222 -3.59 44.97 -29.66
CA HIS A 222 -2.41 45.85 -29.79
C HIS A 222 -1.42 45.81 -28.60
N ARG A 223 -0.10 45.69 -28.78
CA ARG A 223 0.76 46.10 -29.90
C ARG A 223 2.11 45.36 -29.85
N ALA A 224 2.74 45.22 -31.01
CA ALA A 224 4.05 44.60 -31.23
C ALA A 224 5.24 45.43 -30.68
N ALA A 225 6.28 44.71 -30.22
CA ALA A 225 7.75 44.84 -30.44
C ALA A 225 8.46 46.23 -30.32
N PRO A 226 9.81 46.33 -30.14
CA PRO A 226 10.84 45.31 -30.38
C PRO A 226 12.01 45.19 -29.36
N SER A 227 12.82 44.16 -29.62
CA SER A 227 14.24 43.94 -29.31
C SER A 227 15.12 45.18 -29.06
N SER A 228 15.97 45.16 -28.00
CA SER A 228 17.44 45.04 -28.13
C SER A 228 18.17 45.36 -26.80
N ARG A 229 18.93 44.41 -26.25
CA ARG A 229 20.38 44.45 -25.98
C ARG A 229 20.83 43.20 -25.25
#